data_AF-A0A3Q8VHJ3-F1
#
_entry.id   AF-A0A3Q8VHJ3-F1
#
_cell.length_a   1.000
_cell.length_b   1.000
_cell.length_c   1.000
_cell.angle_alpha   90.00
_cell.angle_beta   90.00
_cell.angle_gamma   90.00
#
_symmetry.space_group_name_H-M   'P 1'
#
loop_
_entity.id
_entity.type
_entity.pdbx_description
1 polymer ?
#
loop_
_entity_poly.entity_id
_entity_poly.type
_entity_poly.pdbx_seq_one_letter_code
_entity_poly.pdbx_strand_id
1 'polypeptide(L)'
;MLSRVVAVFAAAVLLWWFVFHGAPLSDTYDRRTHTVRAVLTTLLVVPMVLAAWRLTDRRSWTDLKPASPGRAGRHLLLGMACWAVPAGAALGLCLFLGWVDIVARTTTAETARVAVLLVVLVLLYEALPEELVFRGYLQGNLAILLRPWQAVGAQAALFALFGLLLGMAPTAGRLSVFFAFALVLGVIRTATGDIAAGIGYHLAFQTAAQLFLGEGAVFDVSGSTVLEVFVLGGVPFTVGWTVMVHVHRDRTGRRTAG
;
A
#
# COMPACT_ATOMS: atom_id res chain seq x y z
N MET A 1 11.24 -22.93 -0.31
CA MET A 1 11.12 -21.46 -0.22
C MET A 1 10.19 -20.91 -1.30
N LEU A 2 10.48 -21.14 -2.59
CA LEU A 2 9.59 -20.69 -3.68
C LEU A 2 8.15 -21.23 -3.55
N SER A 3 7.99 -22.51 -3.18
CA SER A 3 6.67 -23.10 -2.90
C SER A 3 5.88 -22.37 -1.81
N ARG A 4 6.56 -21.78 -0.83
CA ARG A 4 5.94 -21.01 0.26
C ARG A 4 5.46 -19.65 -0.23
N VAL A 5 6.27 -18.98 -1.03
CA VAL A 5 5.91 -17.72 -1.71
C VAL A 5 4.67 -17.92 -2.56
N VAL A 6 4.65 -18.99 -3.38
CA VAL A 6 3.50 -19.34 -4.22
C VAL A 6 2.27 -19.67 -3.37
N ALA A 7 2.41 -20.46 -2.29
CA ALA A 7 1.29 -20.82 -1.43
C ALA A 7 0.67 -19.61 -0.72
N VAL A 8 1.48 -18.72 -0.14
CA VAL A 8 0.98 -17.50 0.52
C VAL A 8 0.38 -16.53 -0.48
N PHE A 9 0.98 -16.39 -1.67
CA PHE A 9 0.41 -15.58 -2.74
C PHE A 9 -0.95 -16.10 -3.19
N ALA A 10 -1.07 -17.41 -3.46
CA ALA A 10 -2.34 -18.03 -3.83
C ALA A 10 -3.39 -17.89 -2.73
N ALA A 11 -3.02 -18.11 -1.47
CA ALA A 11 -3.91 -17.91 -0.33
C ALA A 11 -4.39 -16.45 -0.22
N ALA A 12 -3.51 -15.47 -0.43
CA ALA A 12 -3.89 -14.06 -0.46
C ALA A 12 -4.90 -13.78 -1.58
N VAL A 13 -4.63 -14.24 -2.81
CA VAL A 13 -5.58 -14.09 -3.93
C VAL A 13 -6.94 -14.70 -3.57
N LEU A 14 -6.98 -15.94 -3.09
CA LEU A 14 -8.22 -16.64 -2.75
C LEU A 14 -9.00 -15.96 -1.62
N LEU A 15 -8.31 -15.47 -0.58
CA LEU A 15 -8.95 -14.77 0.53
C LEU A 15 -9.54 -13.44 0.07
N TRP A 16 -8.83 -12.65 -0.73
CA TRP A 16 -9.39 -11.42 -1.27
C TRP A 16 -10.54 -11.68 -2.24
N TRP A 17 -10.44 -12.72 -3.07
CA TRP A 17 -11.52 -13.12 -3.98
C TRP A 17 -12.77 -13.52 -3.19
N PHE A 18 -12.60 -14.26 -2.08
CA PHE A 18 -13.68 -14.58 -1.14
C PHE A 18 -14.26 -13.33 -0.47
N VAL A 19 -13.44 -12.37 -0.03
CA VAL A 19 -13.96 -11.14 0.59
C VAL A 19 -14.66 -10.23 -0.43
N PHE A 20 -14.17 -10.20 -1.67
CA PHE A 20 -14.69 -9.31 -2.70
C PHE A 20 -15.96 -9.86 -3.35
N HIS A 21 -15.99 -11.14 -3.73
CA HIS A 21 -17.12 -11.79 -4.42
C HIS A 21 -17.92 -12.78 -3.56
N GLY A 22 -17.59 -12.90 -2.27
CA GLY A 22 -18.28 -13.82 -1.37
C GLY A 22 -19.77 -13.49 -1.23
N ALA A 23 -20.57 -14.55 -1.14
CA ALA A 23 -22.04 -14.52 -1.19
C ALA A 23 -22.79 -13.62 -0.18
N PRO A 24 -22.26 -13.15 0.97
CA PRO A 24 -23.02 -12.24 1.82
C PRO A 24 -22.86 -10.74 1.48
N LEU A 25 -22.02 -10.35 0.50
CA LEU A 25 -21.69 -8.95 0.23
C LEU A 25 -22.10 -8.53 -1.18
N SER A 26 -22.69 -7.35 -1.33
CA SER A 26 -23.08 -6.82 -2.64
C SER A 26 -21.85 -6.43 -3.47
N ASP A 27 -21.94 -6.61 -4.79
CA ASP A 27 -20.91 -6.13 -5.72
C ASP A 27 -20.90 -4.60 -5.83
N THR A 28 -22.02 -3.93 -5.54
CA THR A 28 -22.12 -2.47 -5.51
C THR A 28 -21.38 -1.87 -4.33
N TYR A 29 -20.65 -0.78 -4.55
CA TYR A 29 -19.99 -0.05 -3.47
C TYR A 29 -20.99 0.60 -2.52
N ASP A 30 -20.90 0.25 -1.25
CA ASP A 30 -21.46 1.03 -0.15
C ASP A 30 -20.52 0.99 1.07
N ARG A 31 -20.65 1.97 1.96
CA ARG A 31 -19.74 2.14 3.11
C ARG A 31 -19.83 1.00 4.13
N ARG A 32 -21.01 0.39 4.29
CA ARG A 32 -21.22 -0.74 5.20
C ARG A 32 -20.53 -1.98 4.64
N THR A 33 -20.73 -2.30 3.38
CA THR A 33 -20.06 -3.41 2.70
C THR A 33 -18.55 -3.22 2.72
N HIS A 34 -18.05 -2.00 2.48
CA HIS A 34 -16.63 -1.70 2.58
C HIS A 34 -16.09 -1.91 4.01
N THR A 35 -16.83 -1.50 5.04
CA THR A 35 -16.46 -1.76 6.44
C THR A 35 -16.36 -3.25 6.74
N VAL A 36 -17.34 -4.03 6.30
CA VAL A 36 -17.32 -5.49 6.50
C VAL A 36 -16.14 -6.12 5.76
N ARG A 37 -15.88 -5.72 4.50
CA ARG A 37 -14.71 -6.19 3.72
C ARG A 37 -13.40 -5.86 4.43
N ALA A 38 -13.25 -4.65 4.96
CA ALA A 38 -12.05 -4.21 5.67
C ALA A 38 -11.77 -5.08 6.91
N VAL A 39 -12.79 -5.29 7.75
CA VAL A 39 -12.69 -6.12 8.95
C VAL A 39 -12.39 -7.57 8.59
N LEU A 40 -13.14 -8.16 7.65
CA LEU A 40 -12.92 -9.55 7.22
C LEU A 40 -11.53 -9.76 6.63
N THR A 41 -11.04 -8.83 5.81
CA THR A 41 -9.70 -8.93 5.21
C THR A 41 -8.62 -8.96 6.28
N THR A 42 -8.63 -8.02 7.24
CA THR A 42 -7.68 -8.07 8.35
C THR A 42 -7.79 -9.38 9.15
N LEU A 43 -9.01 -9.80 9.51
CA LEU A 43 -9.24 -11.00 10.33
C LEU A 43 -8.84 -12.30 9.64
N LEU A 44 -8.84 -12.36 8.31
CA LEU A 44 -8.46 -13.55 7.56
C LEU A 44 -6.97 -13.52 7.18
N VAL A 45 -6.51 -12.40 6.65
CA VAL A 45 -5.18 -12.29 6.03
C VAL A 45 -4.08 -12.18 7.08
N VAL A 46 -4.27 -11.35 8.12
CA VAL A 46 -3.24 -11.18 9.13
C VAL A 46 -2.96 -12.51 9.83
N PRO A 47 -3.96 -13.26 10.33
CA PRO A 47 -3.70 -14.59 10.89
C PRO A 47 -3.12 -15.57 9.87
N MET A 48 -3.51 -15.52 8.59
CA MET A 48 -2.92 -16.36 7.54
C MET A 48 -1.41 -16.11 7.40
N VAL A 49 -0.98 -14.85 7.32
CA VAL A 49 0.45 -14.51 7.23
C VAL A 49 1.19 -14.93 8.50
N LEU A 50 0.61 -14.70 9.68
CA LEU A 50 1.19 -15.12 10.95
C LEU A 50 1.31 -16.65 11.05
N ALA A 51 0.31 -17.39 10.56
CA ALA A 51 0.34 -18.85 10.50
C ALA A 51 1.41 -19.34 9.53
N ALA A 52 1.54 -18.74 8.35
CA ALA A 52 2.60 -19.07 7.39
C ALA A 52 4.00 -18.86 8.00
N TRP A 53 4.22 -17.75 8.71
CA TRP A 53 5.49 -17.51 9.42
C TRP A 53 5.77 -18.53 10.53
N ARG A 54 4.78 -18.83 11.36
CA ARG A 54 4.95 -19.74 12.49
C ARG A 54 5.09 -21.20 12.05
N LEU A 55 4.20 -21.66 11.18
CA LEU A 55 4.06 -23.08 10.84
C LEU A 55 5.00 -23.48 9.71
N THR A 56 5.16 -22.63 8.69
CA THR A 56 5.95 -22.97 7.50
C THR A 56 7.40 -22.54 7.63
N ASP A 57 7.64 -21.33 8.15
CA ASP A 57 8.99 -20.79 8.30
C ASP A 57 9.65 -21.13 9.64
N ARG A 58 8.88 -21.66 10.62
CA ARG A 58 9.34 -21.98 11.98
C ARG A 58 10.10 -20.82 12.64
N ARG A 59 9.75 -19.58 12.28
CA ARG A 59 10.37 -18.37 12.84
C ARG A 59 9.68 -17.97 14.12
N SER A 60 10.48 -17.57 15.10
CA SER A 60 10.00 -16.97 16.34
C SER A 60 9.56 -15.51 16.08
N TRP A 61 8.63 -15.01 16.88
CA TRP A 61 8.28 -13.57 16.88
C TRP A 61 9.48 -12.67 17.18
N THR A 62 10.46 -13.19 17.92
CA THR A 62 11.70 -12.49 18.23
C THR A 62 12.60 -12.32 17.00
N ASP A 63 12.50 -13.22 16.01
CA ASP A 63 13.31 -13.18 14.78
C ASP A 63 12.86 -12.06 13.84
N LEU A 64 11.63 -11.56 14.02
CA LEU A 64 11.10 -10.41 13.28
C LEU A 64 11.73 -9.09 13.75
N LYS A 65 12.46 -9.08 14.88
CA LYS A 65 13.00 -7.88 15.54
C LYS A 65 12.01 -6.71 15.46
N PRO A 66 10.78 -6.89 15.99
CA PRO A 66 9.75 -5.86 15.88
C PRO A 66 10.32 -4.53 16.37
N ALA A 67 10.22 -3.49 15.55
CA ALA A 67 10.60 -2.16 15.97
C ALA A 67 9.83 -1.83 17.27
N SER A 68 10.47 -1.13 18.20
CA SER A 68 9.75 -0.64 19.37
C SER A 68 8.54 0.17 18.90
N PRO A 69 7.39 0.14 19.61
CA PRO A 69 6.17 0.83 19.17
C PRO A 69 6.41 2.30 18.79
N GLY A 70 7.25 3.00 19.55
CA GLY A 70 7.65 4.38 19.24
C GLY A 70 8.43 4.53 17.94
N ARG A 71 9.29 3.58 17.58
CA ARG A 71 10.01 3.57 16.30
C ARG A 71 9.08 3.22 15.14
N ALA A 72 8.18 2.25 15.32
CA ALA A 72 7.18 1.90 14.33
C ALA A 72 6.26 3.10 14.03
N GLY A 73 5.80 3.82 15.05
CA GLY A 73 5.01 5.04 14.89
C GLY A 73 5.75 6.13 14.12
N ARG A 74 7.03 6.39 14.44
CA ARG A 74 7.86 7.35 13.70
C ARG A 74 8.03 6.98 12.24
N HIS A 75 8.29 5.71 11.94
CA HIS A 75 8.42 5.24 10.56
C HIS A 75 7.10 5.33 9.80
N LEU A 76 5.97 5.02 10.43
CA LEU A 76 4.63 5.20 9.86
C LEU A 76 4.38 6.66 9.49
N LEU A 77 4.60 7.59 10.42
CA LEU A 77 4.43 9.02 10.16
C LEU A 77 5.39 9.53 9.08
N LEU A 78 6.65 9.06 9.09
CA LEU A 78 7.62 9.40 8.06
C LEU A 78 7.17 8.91 6.67
N GLY A 79 6.70 7.67 6.57
CA GLY A 79 6.16 7.11 5.33
C GLY A 79 4.97 7.93 4.80
N MET A 80 4.02 8.25 5.68
CA MET A 80 2.88 9.09 5.37
C MET A 80 3.32 10.48 4.87
N ALA A 81 4.26 11.12 5.55
CA ALA A 81 4.80 12.42 5.15
C ALA A 81 5.55 12.37 3.81
N CYS A 82 6.32 11.30 3.56
CA CYS A 82 7.06 11.11 2.30
C CYS A 82 6.15 10.97 1.08
N TRP A 83 4.87 10.60 1.26
CA TRP A 83 3.88 10.67 0.19
C TRP A 83 3.09 11.98 0.24
N ALA A 84 2.53 12.33 1.40
CA ALA A 84 1.55 13.42 1.53
C ALA A 84 2.13 14.82 1.25
N VAL A 85 3.37 15.08 1.66
CA VAL A 85 4.02 16.39 1.41
C VAL A 85 4.25 16.63 -0.09
N PRO A 86 4.92 15.73 -0.85
CA PRO A 86 5.08 15.93 -2.28
C PRO A 86 3.75 15.88 -3.06
N ALA A 87 2.80 15.02 -2.67
CA ALA A 87 1.47 15.00 -3.29
C ALA A 87 0.71 16.32 -3.05
N GLY A 88 0.73 16.85 -1.81
CA GLY A 88 0.10 18.12 -1.48
C GLY A 88 0.72 19.30 -2.21
N ALA A 89 2.06 19.33 -2.34
CA ALA A 89 2.75 20.35 -3.13
C ALA A 89 2.39 20.28 -4.62
N ALA A 90 2.36 19.07 -5.19
CA ALA A 90 1.94 18.85 -6.58
C ALA A 90 0.47 19.26 -6.80
N LEU A 91 -0.42 18.91 -5.87
CA LEU A 91 -1.83 19.28 -5.93
C LEU A 91 -2.00 20.80 -5.89
N GLY A 92 -1.34 21.48 -4.95
CA GLY A 92 -1.37 22.94 -4.84
C GLY A 92 -0.89 23.64 -6.12
N LEU A 93 0.17 23.12 -6.74
CA LEU A 93 0.64 23.62 -8.04
C LEU A 93 -0.39 23.40 -9.15
N CYS A 94 -0.98 22.21 -9.25
CA CYS A 94 -1.99 21.92 -10.28
C CYS A 94 -3.25 22.77 -10.12
N LEU A 95 -3.70 23.01 -8.89
CA LEU A 95 -4.82 23.91 -8.59
C LEU A 95 -4.47 25.36 -8.98
N PHE A 96 -3.28 25.83 -8.62
CA PHE A 96 -2.80 27.18 -8.96
C PHE A 96 -2.73 27.41 -10.47
N LEU A 97 -2.31 26.41 -11.24
CA LEU A 97 -2.22 26.47 -12.70
C LEU A 97 -3.56 26.20 -13.41
N GLY A 98 -4.62 25.87 -12.68
CA GLY A 98 -5.92 25.49 -13.25
C GLY A 98 -5.90 24.17 -14.03
N TRP A 99 -4.91 23.30 -13.80
CA TRP A 99 -4.84 21.97 -14.45
C TRP A 99 -5.80 20.96 -13.82
N VAL A 100 -6.15 21.19 -12.56
CA VAL A 100 -7.10 20.41 -11.78
C VAL A 100 -8.07 21.37 -11.14
N ASP A 101 -9.35 21.00 -11.10
CA ASP A 101 -10.38 21.70 -10.32
C ASP A 101 -11.07 20.68 -9.42
N ILE A 102 -11.37 21.08 -8.19
CA ILE A 102 -11.90 20.21 -7.14
C ILE A 102 -13.13 20.85 -6.53
N VAL A 103 -14.26 20.15 -6.64
CA VAL A 103 -15.53 20.56 -6.04
C VAL A 103 -15.96 19.52 -5.01
N ALA A 104 -16.20 19.94 -3.77
CA ALA A 104 -16.71 19.03 -2.74
C ALA A 104 -18.16 18.65 -3.05
N ARG A 105 -18.47 17.34 -3.04
CA ARG A 105 -19.83 16.81 -3.21
C ARG A 105 -20.65 16.89 -1.92
N THR A 106 -19.98 17.08 -0.79
CA THR A 106 -20.57 17.07 0.55
C THR A 106 -20.09 18.26 1.38
N THR A 107 -20.62 18.42 2.59
CA THR A 107 -20.13 19.45 3.51
C THR A 107 -18.72 19.15 4.01
N THR A 108 -18.01 20.18 4.46
CA THR A 108 -16.66 20.03 5.05
C THR A 108 -16.64 19.05 6.22
N ALA A 109 -17.68 19.07 7.06
CA ALA A 109 -17.80 18.17 8.21
C ALA A 109 -17.97 16.71 7.77
N GLU A 110 -18.77 16.46 6.74
CA GLU A 110 -18.95 15.10 6.21
C GLU A 110 -17.69 14.62 5.50
N THR A 111 -17.03 15.48 4.72
CA THR A 111 -15.73 15.19 4.10
C THR A 111 -14.69 14.79 5.13
N ALA A 112 -14.58 15.53 6.24
CA ALA A 112 -13.65 15.22 7.32
C ALA A 112 -13.99 13.87 7.99
N ARG A 113 -15.27 13.60 8.24
CA ARG A 113 -15.74 12.32 8.78
C ARG A 113 -15.39 11.15 7.85
N VAL A 114 -15.66 11.30 6.56
CA VAL A 114 -15.33 10.29 5.55
C VAL A 114 -13.82 10.07 5.46
N ALA A 115 -13.01 11.14 5.51
CA ALA A 115 -11.56 11.03 5.50
C ALA A 115 -11.04 10.22 6.70
N VAL A 116 -11.51 10.51 7.92
CA VAL A 116 -11.14 9.75 9.13
C VAL A 116 -11.57 8.29 9.02
N LEU A 117 -12.79 8.03 8.56
CA LEU A 117 -13.27 6.66 8.33
C LEU A 117 -12.41 5.93 7.29
N LEU A 118 -12.08 6.58 6.17
CA LEU A 118 -11.26 6.01 5.11
C LEU A 118 -9.85 5.66 5.58
N VAL A 119 -9.24 6.47 6.46
CA VAL A 119 -7.95 6.10 7.06
C VAL A 119 -8.05 4.74 7.77
N VAL A 120 -9.10 4.52 8.56
CA VAL A 120 -9.30 3.24 9.26
C VAL A 120 -9.60 2.11 8.26
N LEU A 121 -10.48 2.34 7.30
CA LEU A 121 -10.87 1.32 6.33
C LEU A 121 -9.69 0.91 5.44
N VAL A 122 -8.96 1.87 4.89
CA VAL A 122 -7.75 1.62 4.08
C VAL A 122 -6.69 0.90 4.90
N LEU A 123 -6.49 1.28 6.15
CA LEU A 123 -5.54 0.59 7.02
C LEU A 123 -5.88 -0.89 7.16
N LEU A 124 -7.16 -1.21 7.42
CA LEU A 124 -7.61 -2.57 7.69
C LEU A 124 -7.85 -3.40 6.42
N TYR A 125 -8.25 -2.78 5.32
CA TYR A 125 -8.55 -3.49 4.08
C TYR A 125 -7.28 -3.70 3.24
N GLU A 126 -6.43 -2.68 3.16
CA GLU A 126 -5.40 -2.58 2.12
C GLU A 126 -4.02 -2.44 2.76
N ALA A 127 -3.74 -1.34 3.45
CA ALA A 127 -2.38 -0.98 3.82
C ALA A 127 -1.74 -2.00 4.77
N LEU A 128 -2.41 -2.41 5.86
CA LEU A 128 -1.83 -3.40 6.78
C LEU A 128 -1.76 -4.81 6.15
N PRO A 129 -2.85 -5.38 5.62
CA PRO A 129 -2.81 -6.74 5.07
C PRO A 129 -1.86 -6.88 3.89
N GLU A 130 -1.87 -5.94 2.94
CA GLU A 130 -1.02 -6.01 1.76
C GLU A 130 0.46 -5.81 2.10
N GLU A 131 0.81 -4.85 2.96
CA GLU A 131 2.21 -4.69 3.39
C GLU A 131 2.72 -5.94 4.13
N LEU A 132 1.88 -6.60 4.94
CA LEU A 132 2.24 -7.85 5.60
C LEU A 132 2.49 -8.98 4.59
N VAL A 133 1.61 -9.16 3.61
CA VAL A 133 1.77 -10.19 2.56
C VAL A 133 3.00 -9.88 1.70
N PHE A 134 3.04 -8.72 1.05
CA PHE A 134 4.01 -8.46 -0.01
C PHE A 134 5.37 -8.04 0.54
N ARG A 135 5.42 -7.09 1.49
CA ARG A 135 6.67 -6.50 1.99
C ARG A 135 7.18 -7.24 3.24
N GLY A 136 6.28 -7.81 4.03
CA GLY A 136 6.58 -8.68 5.16
C GLY A 136 7.00 -10.07 4.71
N TYR A 137 6.08 -10.84 4.15
CA TYR A 137 6.27 -12.26 3.87
C TYR A 137 6.99 -12.53 2.54
N LEU A 138 6.43 -12.07 1.41
CA LEU A 138 6.89 -12.43 0.07
C LEU A 138 8.28 -11.83 -0.22
N GLN A 139 8.46 -10.51 -0.08
CA GLN A 139 9.76 -9.86 -0.28
C GLN A 139 10.83 -10.41 0.67
N GLY A 140 10.45 -10.66 1.93
CA GLY A 140 11.36 -11.23 2.93
C GLY A 140 11.87 -12.62 2.55
N ASN A 141 11.00 -13.48 2.02
CA ASN A 141 11.38 -14.81 1.54
C ASN A 141 12.13 -14.77 0.20
N LEU A 142 11.74 -13.88 -0.72
CA LEU A 142 12.43 -13.69 -1.99
C LEU A 142 13.86 -13.19 -1.80
N ALA A 143 14.10 -12.32 -0.81
CA ALA A 143 15.43 -11.80 -0.48
C ALA A 143 16.41 -12.84 0.08
N ILE A 144 15.94 -14.06 0.41
CA ILE A 144 16.82 -15.19 0.76
C ILE A 144 17.41 -15.82 -0.51
N LEU A 145 16.67 -15.79 -1.61
CA LEU A 145 17.02 -16.44 -2.87
C LEU A 145 17.60 -15.48 -3.91
N LEU A 146 17.28 -14.19 -3.80
CA LEU A 146 17.53 -13.17 -4.81
C LEU A 146 18.31 -12.00 -4.22
N ARG A 147 19.00 -11.25 -5.07
CA ARG A 147 19.60 -9.96 -4.69
C ARG A 147 18.49 -8.98 -4.25
N PRO A 148 18.79 -7.99 -3.38
CA PRO A 148 17.76 -7.09 -2.86
C PRO A 148 16.88 -6.42 -3.93
N TRP A 149 17.48 -5.93 -5.02
CA TRP A 149 16.73 -5.29 -6.12
C TRP A 149 15.84 -6.29 -6.89
N GLN A 150 16.29 -7.54 -7.04
CA GLN A 150 15.51 -8.60 -7.67
C GLN A 150 14.32 -9.00 -6.80
N ALA A 151 14.50 -9.08 -5.47
CA ALA A 151 13.40 -9.33 -4.54
C ALA A 151 12.34 -8.20 -4.58
N VAL A 152 12.78 -6.94 -4.69
CA VAL A 152 11.88 -5.78 -4.88
C VAL A 152 11.11 -5.86 -6.21
N GLY A 153 11.79 -6.19 -7.31
CA GLY A 153 11.15 -6.36 -8.62
C GLY A 153 10.15 -7.53 -8.64
N ALA A 154 10.54 -8.67 -8.06
CA ALA A 154 9.69 -9.86 -8.02
C ALA A 154 8.44 -9.66 -7.16
N GLN A 155 8.54 -9.06 -5.96
CA GLN A 155 7.35 -8.76 -5.16
C GLN A 155 6.45 -7.72 -5.82
N ALA A 156 7.02 -6.74 -6.56
CA ALA A 156 6.23 -5.75 -7.28
C ALA A 156 5.47 -6.39 -8.45
N ALA A 157 6.08 -7.34 -9.16
CA ALA A 157 5.41 -8.11 -10.19
C ALA A 157 4.27 -8.96 -9.61
N LEU A 158 4.49 -9.60 -8.45
CA LEU A 158 3.44 -10.34 -7.75
C LEU A 158 2.30 -9.41 -7.32
N PHE A 159 2.59 -8.19 -6.83
CA PHE A 159 1.57 -7.22 -6.45
C PHE A 159 0.73 -6.76 -7.65
N ALA A 160 1.38 -6.47 -8.78
CA ALA A 160 0.70 -6.14 -10.03
C ALA A 160 -0.18 -7.31 -10.51
N LEU A 161 0.34 -8.54 -10.47
CA LEU A 161 -0.42 -9.75 -10.79
C LEU A 161 -1.61 -9.94 -9.86
N PHE A 162 -1.45 -9.70 -8.56
CA PHE A 162 -2.55 -9.74 -7.59
C PHE A 162 -3.65 -8.75 -7.95
N GLY A 163 -3.30 -7.50 -8.25
CA GLY A 163 -4.26 -6.50 -8.73
C GLY A 163 -4.96 -6.92 -10.02
N LEU A 164 -4.25 -7.55 -10.95
CA LEU A 164 -4.83 -8.07 -12.19
C LEU A 164 -5.81 -9.22 -11.92
N LEU A 165 -5.43 -10.20 -11.10
CA LEU A 165 -6.25 -11.38 -10.78
C LEU A 165 -7.55 -11.01 -10.04
N LEU A 166 -7.52 -9.94 -9.25
CA LEU A 166 -8.71 -9.43 -8.57
C LEU A 166 -9.55 -8.46 -9.43
N GLY A 167 -9.15 -8.20 -10.68
CA GLY A 167 -9.82 -7.22 -11.54
C GLY A 167 -9.62 -5.76 -11.12
N MET A 168 -8.70 -5.49 -10.18
CA MET A 168 -8.41 -4.16 -9.64
C MET A 168 -7.41 -3.37 -10.51
N ALA A 169 -6.70 -4.05 -11.42
CA ALA A 169 -5.78 -3.43 -12.39
C ALA A 169 -5.97 -3.99 -13.82
N PRO A 170 -7.16 -3.86 -14.42
CA PRO A 170 -7.47 -4.51 -15.70
C PRO A 170 -6.84 -3.83 -16.92
N THR A 171 -6.35 -2.59 -16.78
CA THR A 171 -5.74 -1.82 -17.88
C THR A 171 -4.22 -1.73 -17.71
N ALA A 172 -3.49 -1.57 -18.81
CA ALA A 172 -2.04 -1.42 -18.80
C ALA A 172 -1.58 -0.21 -17.95
N GLY A 173 -2.31 0.91 -18.01
CA GLY A 173 -2.03 2.09 -17.20
C GLY A 173 -2.14 1.81 -15.70
N ARG A 174 -3.25 1.19 -15.27
CA ARG A 174 -3.48 0.88 -13.86
C ARG A 174 -2.53 -0.22 -13.35
N LEU A 175 -2.22 -1.20 -14.18
CA LEU A 175 -1.21 -2.22 -13.88
C LEU A 175 0.17 -1.60 -13.69
N SER A 176 0.52 -0.60 -14.51
CA SER A 176 1.79 0.14 -14.37
C SER A 176 1.83 0.94 -13.07
N VAL A 177 0.72 1.56 -12.66
CA VAL A 177 0.62 2.25 -11.36
C VAL A 177 0.79 1.26 -10.20
N PHE A 178 0.12 0.11 -10.23
CA PHE A 178 0.26 -0.93 -9.21
C PHE A 178 1.72 -1.41 -9.10
N PHE A 179 2.35 -1.68 -10.24
CA PHE A 179 3.75 -2.10 -10.28
C PHE A 179 4.69 -1.02 -9.74
N ALA A 180 4.54 0.24 -10.19
CA ALA A 180 5.36 1.36 -9.74
C ALA A 180 5.19 1.64 -8.24
N PHE A 181 3.96 1.61 -7.74
CA PHE A 181 3.65 1.75 -6.33
C PHE A 181 4.29 0.64 -5.49
N ALA A 182 4.19 -0.61 -5.94
CA ALA A 182 4.81 -1.74 -5.26
C ALA A 182 6.34 -1.68 -5.28
N LEU A 183 6.95 -1.18 -6.37
CA LEU A 183 8.39 -0.93 -6.42
C LEU A 183 8.81 0.08 -5.34
N VAL A 184 8.11 1.22 -5.25
CA VAL A 184 8.38 2.26 -4.23
C VAL A 184 8.30 1.67 -2.83
N LEU A 185 7.24 0.92 -2.52
CA LEU A 185 7.06 0.32 -1.19
C LEU A 185 8.11 -0.77 -0.90
N GLY A 186 8.51 -1.54 -1.90
CA GLY A 186 9.61 -2.51 -1.78
C GLY A 186 10.96 -1.85 -1.51
N VAL A 187 11.24 -0.69 -2.14
CA VAL A 187 12.43 0.12 -1.86
C VAL A 187 12.38 0.70 -0.44
N ILE A 188 11.24 1.29 -0.04
CA ILE A 188 11.02 1.81 1.32
C ILE A 188 11.29 0.69 2.35
N ARG A 189 10.72 -0.49 2.17
CA ARG A 189 10.95 -1.67 3.02
C ARG A 189 12.42 -2.06 3.13
N THR A 190 13.16 -1.94 2.03
CA THR A 190 14.60 -2.25 1.99
C THR A 190 15.43 -1.19 2.71
N ALA A 191 15.05 0.09 2.60
CA ALA A 191 15.74 1.21 3.24
C ALA A 191 15.49 1.26 4.76
N THR A 192 14.24 1.11 5.20
CA THR A 192 13.88 1.24 6.62
C THR A 192 14.15 -0.02 7.42
N GLY A 193 14.03 -1.20 6.78
CA GLY A 193 14.17 -2.49 7.42
C GLY A 193 12.90 -3.01 8.09
N ASP A 194 11.77 -2.28 8.02
CA ASP A 194 10.46 -2.70 8.53
C ASP A 194 9.33 -2.23 7.61
N ILE A 195 8.11 -2.71 7.86
CA ILE A 195 6.93 -2.40 7.02
C ILE A 195 6.19 -1.13 7.46
N ALA A 196 6.52 -0.54 8.61
CA ALA A 196 5.73 0.56 9.18
C ALA A 196 5.73 1.80 8.28
N ALA A 197 6.88 2.14 7.69
CA ALA A 197 6.97 3.22 6.70
C ALA A 197 6.20 2.90 5.41
N GLY A 198 6.20 1.64 4.96
CA GLY A 198 5.39 1.20 3.84
C GLY A 198 3.89 1.37 4.12
N ILE A 199 3.43 0.93 5.30
CA ILE A 199 2.04 1.10 5.74
C ILE A 199 1.65 2.58 5.75
N GLY A 200 2.48 3.46 6.32
CA GLY A 200 2.19 4.90 6.35
C GLY A 200 2.10 5.53 4.96
N TYR A 201 3.04 5.19 4.07
CA TYR A 201 3.07 5.67 2.70
C TYR A 201 1.84 5.19 1.90
N HIS A 202 1.53 3.90 2.03
CA HIS A 202 0.37 3.27 1.39
C HIS A 202 -0.93 3.89 1.88
N LEU A 203 -1.09 4.01 3.20
CA LEU A 203 -2.27 4.60 3.83
C LEU A 203 -2.53 6.02 3.30
N ALA A 204 -1.49 6.85 3.22
CA ALA A 204 -1.61 8.21 2.69
C ALA A 204 -2.09 8.22 1.24
N PHE A 205 -1.43 7.43 0.38
CA PHE A 205 -1.77 7.31 -1.04
C PHE A 205 -3.22 6.85 -1.22
N GLN A 206 -3.60 5.76 -0.56
CA GLN A 206 -4.86 5.10 -0.85
C GLN A 206 -6.05 5.81 -0.20
N THR A 207 -5.87 6.43 0.96
CA THR A 207 -6.89 7.35 1.51
C THR A 207 -7.13 8.53 0.59
N ALA A 208 -6.07 9.17 0.06
CA ALA A 208 -6.23 10.27 -0.87
C ALA A 208 -6.87 9.81 -2.19
N ALA A 209 -6.40 8.70 -2.76
CA ALA A 209 -6.98 8.12 -3.97
C ALA A 209 -8.48 7.87 -3.81
N GLN A 210 -8.93 7.30 -2.68
CA GLN A 210 -10.36 7.03 -2.45
C GLN A 210 -11.19 8.28 -2.09
N LEU A 211 -10.57 9.37 -1.65
CA LEU A 211 -11.27 10.65 -1.46
C LEU A 211 -11.56 11.34 -2.80
N PHE A 212 -10.61 11.25 -3.74
CA PHE A 212 -10.67 11.98 -5.01
C PHE A 212 -11.12 11.13 -6.22
N LEU A 213 -10.95 9.81 -6.17
CA LEU A 213 -11.17 8.90 -7.29
C LEU A 213 -12.11 7.75 -6.91
N GLY A 214 -12.88 7.27 -7.89
CA GLY A 214 -13.76 6.09 -7.76
C GLY A 214 -15.16 6.40 -7.20
N GLU A 215 -15.98 5.35 -7.10
CA GLU A 215 -17.42 5.45 -6.77
C GLU A 215 -17.70 6.04 -5.38
N GLY A 216 -16.76 5.91 -4.44
CA GLY A 216 -16.88 6.43 -3.08
C GLY A 216 -16.31 7.84 -2.87
N ALA A 217 -15.81 8.49 -3.92
CA ALA A 217 -15.15 9.79 -3.81
C ALA A 217 -16.10 10.88 -3.28
N VAL A 218 -15.58 11.76 -2.42
CA VAL A 218 -16.32 12.90 -1.88
C VAL A 218 -16.04 14.20 -2.61
N PHE A 219 -15.13 14.15 -3.59
CA PHE A 219 -14.79 15.26 -4.47
C PHE A 219 -15.14 14.92 -5.92
N ASP A 220 -15.63 15.93 -6.64
CA ASP A 220 -15.64 15.99 -8.09
C ASP A 220 -14.32 16.59 -8.56
N VAL A 221 -13.68 15.94 -9.52
CA VAL A 221 -12.34 16.32 -10.00
C VAL A 221 -12.36 16.49 -11.51
N SER A 222 -12.12 17.71 -11.97
CA SER A 222 -11.74 17.97 -13.37
C SER A 222 -10.22 17.78 -13.52
N GLY A 223 -9.78 17.24 -14.66
CA GLY A 223 -8.35 16.93 -14.85
C GLY A 223 -7.88 15.68 -14.09
N SER A 224 -8.77 14.70 -13.89
CA SER A 224 -8.51 13.47 -13.12
C SER A 224 -7.27 12.69 -13.59
N THR A 225 -6.93 12.71 -14.89
CA THR A 225 -5.70 12.11 -15.40
C THR A 225 -4.45 12.79 -14.85
N VAL A 226 -4.44 14.13 -14.76
CA VAL A 226 -3.32 14.89 -14.17
C VAL A 226 -3.23 14.58 -12.68
N LEU A 227 -4.37 14.54 -11.97
CA LEU A 227 -4.41 14.16 -10.57
C LEU A 227 -3.82 12.75 -10.36
N GLU A 228 -4.29 11.75 -11.09
CA GLU A 228 -3.85 10.35 -10.90
C GLU A 228 -2.37 10.17 -11.25
N VAL A 229 -1.94 10.64 -12.43
CA VAL A 229 -0.60 10.39 -12.94
C VAL A 229 0.44 11.26 -12.26
N PHE A 230 0.16 12.54 -12.02
CA PHE A 230 1.15 13.49 -11.53
C PHE A 230 1.09 13.67 -10.01
N VAL A 231 -0.11 13.96 -9.48
CA VAL A 231 -0.30 14.32 -8.07
C VAL A 231 -0.26 13.11 -7.16
N LEU A 232 -0.97 12.03 -7.51
CA LEU A 232 -1.06 10.82 -6.68
C LEU A 232 0.10 9.85 -6.94
N GLY A 233 0.60 9.80 -8.18
CA GLY A 233 1.66 8.92 -8.63
C GLY A 233 3.02 9.60 -8.75
N GLY A 234 3.30 10.17 -9.93
CA GLY A 234 4.64 10.55 -10.40
C GLY A 234 5.47 11.37 -9.40
N VAL A 235 4.95 12.48 -8.89
CA VAL A 235 5.68 13.34 -7.95
C VAL A 235 5.92 12.65 -6.60
N PRO A 236 4.90 12.17 -5.86
CA PRO A 236 5.15 11.54 -4.56
C PRO A 236 5.90 10.22 -4.68
N PHE A 237 5.75 9.46 -5.78
CA PHE A 237 6.51 8.23 -6.00
C PHE A 237 7.99 8.59 -6.09
N THR A 238 8.38 9.47 -7.01
CA THR A 238 9.79 9.85 -7.23
C THR A 238 10.43 10.52 -6.03
N VAL A 239 9.79 11.55 -5.46
CA VAL A 239 10.34 12.32 -4.34
C VAL A 239 10.35 11.48 -3.05
N GLY A 240 9.25 10.79 -2.76
CA GLY A 240 9.07 10.06 -1.51
C GLY A 240 10.06 8.93 -1.32
N TRP A 241 10.33 8.10 -2.35
CA TRP A 241 11.33 7.04 -2.22
C TRP A 241 12.76 7.60 -2.13
N THR A 242 13.05 8.69 -2.84
CA THR A 242 14.36 9.36 -2.81
C THR A 242 14.68 9.89 -1.41
N VAL A 243 13.72 10.59 -0.79
CA VAL A 243 13.84 11.07 0.59
C VAL A 243 14.03 9.91 1.56
N MET A 244 13.23 8.85 1.43
CA MET A 244 13.31 7.68 2.32
C MET A 244 14.70 7.01 2.25
N VAL A 245 15.23 6.82 1.04
CA VAL A 245 16.56 6.26 0.82
C VAL A 245 17.63 7.18 1.40
N HIS A 246 17.51 8.50 1.20
CA HIS A 246 18.46 9.48 1.74
C HIS A 246 18.54 9.43 3.27
N VAL A 247 17.38 9.47 3.95
CA VAL A 247 17.30 9.43 5.42
C VAL A 247 17.88 8.13 6.00
N HIS A 248 17.89 7.04 5.22
CA HIS A 248 18.37 5.73 5.66
C HIS A 248 19.67 5.28 4.96
N ARG A 249 20.46 6.23 4.41
CA ARG A 249 21.71 5.95 3.69
C ARG A 249 22.70 5.10 4.49
N ASP A 250 22.83 5.35 5.79
CA ASP A 250 23.78 4.63 6.65
C ASP A 250 23.45 3.12 6.80
N ARG A 251 22.20 2.72 6.57
CA ARG A 251 21.79 1.31 6.56
C ARG A 251 21.97 0.65 5.21
N THR A 252 21.81 1.39 4.13
CA THR A 252 21.94 0.85 2.76
C THR A 252 23.41 0.65 2.36
N GLY A 253 24.31 1.52 2.82
CA GLY A 253 25.76 1.39 2.60
C GLY A 253 26.38 0.15 3.28
N ARG A 254 25.92 -0.23 4.47
CA ARG A 254 26.47 -1.39 5.20
C ARG A 254 26.16 -2.76 4.59
N ARG A 255 25.18 -2.85 3.69
CA ARG A 255 24.77 -4.10 3.01
C ARG A 255 25.49 -4.36 1.69
N THR A 256 26.18 -3.38 1.13
CA THR A 256 26.93 -3.52 -0.14
C THR A 256 28.42 -3.83 0.07
N ALA A 257 28.88 -3.84 1.32
CA ALA A 257 30.27 -4.08 1.70
C ALA A 257 30.52 -5.46 2.34
N GLY A 258 29.59 -6.42 2.18
CA GLY A 258 29.69 -7.78 2.73
C GLY A 258 29.35 -8.84 1.71
#